data_AF-A0A1I1N479-F1
#
_entry.id   AF-A0A1I1N479-F1
#
_cell.length_a   1.000
_cell.length_b   1.000
_cell.length_c   1.000
_cell.angle_alpha   90.00
_cell.angle_beta   90.00
_cell.angle_gamma   90.00
#
_symmetry.space_group_name_H-M   'P 1'
#
loop_
_entity.id
_entity.type
_entity.pdbx_description
1 polymer ?
#
loop_
_entity_poly.entity_id
_entity_poly.type
_entity_poly.pdbx_seq_one_letter_code
_entity_poly.pdbx_strand_id
1 'polypeptide(L)'
;MGLIKVLSIAYLVFTFILMLNKRKTWNAFIVFGIITLIFVMIYGNLPTIPEKYTPVAIFILFSLMITLFGLMNGGIIYLLKRSNKASIIVSIVSSILLMLLIFNKVGFISYIFIPLLLYKGQDEFNKLMKINNIILK
;
A
#
# COMPACT_ATOMS: atom_id res chain seq x y z
N MET A 1 10.31 6.56 -14.75
CA MET A 1 9.20 7.54 -14.85
C MET A 1 7.82 6.92 -15.07
N GLY A 2 7.64 5.90 -15.93
CA GLY A 2 6.31 5.31 -16.21
C GLY A 2 5.62 4.63 -15.02
N LEU A 3 6.35 3.78 -14.27
CA LEU A 3 5.81 3.05 -13.11
C LEU A 3 5.25 3.99 -12.02
N ILE A 4 5.99 5.05 -11.71
CA ILE A 4 5.60 6.04 -10.70
C ILE A 4 4.28 6.70 -11.11
N LYS A 5 4.15 7.12 -12.38
CA LYS A 5 2.90 7.71 -12.87
C LYS A 5 1.71 6.75 -12.76
N VAL A 6 1.91 5.48 -13.11
CA VAL A 6 0.87 4.44 -13.00
C VAL A 6 0.46 4.24 -11.54
N LEU A 7 1.43 4.17 -10.62
CA LEU A 7 1.18 4.05 -9.19
C LEU A 7 0.47 5.29 -8.63
N SER A 8 0.91 6.49 -9.00
CA SER A 8 0.25 7.74 -8.60
C SER A 8 -1.22 7.77 -9.02
N ILE A 9 -1.53 7.34 -10.25
CA ILE A 9 -2.90 7.24 -10.74
C ILE A 9 -3.68 6.17 -9.96
N ALA A 10 -3.08 4.99 -9.73
CA ALA A 10 -3.72 3.93 -8.95
C ALA A 10 -4.05 4.37 -7.52
N TYR A 11 -3.12 5.06 -6.85
CA TYR A 11 -3.33 5.63 -5.51
C TYR A 11 -4.37 6.75 -5.51
N LEU A 12 -4.43 7.57 -6.56
CA LEU A 12 -5.44 8.61 -6.71
C LEU A 12 -6.84 8.01 -6.92
N VAL A 13 -6.97 7.02 -7.80
CA VAL A 13 -8.23 6.27 -8.02
C VAL A 13 -8.67 5.60 -6.72
N PHE A 14 -7.75 4.97 -6.00
CA PHE A 14 -8.05 4.40 -4.69
C PHE A 14 -8.54 5.45 -3.70
N THR A 15 -7.85 6.59 -3.59
CA THR A 15 -8.26 7.71 -2.73
C THR A 15 -9.66 8.21 -3.11
N PHE A 16 -9.98 8.28 -4.41
CA PHE A 16 -11.30 8.66 -4.90
C PHE A 16 -12.39 7.63 -4.54
N ILE A 17 -12.12 6.34 -4.74
CA ILE A 17 -13.01 5.24 -4.30
C ILE A 17 -13.28 5.33 -2.80
N LEU A 18 -12.26 5.64 -2.01
CA LEU A 18 -12.37 5.83 -0.56
C LEU A 18 -13.26 7.04 -0.21
N MET A 19 -13.11 8.16 -0.91
CA MET A 19 -13.94 9.35 -0.70
C MET A 19 -15.43 9.10 -1.02
N LEU A 20 -15.74 8.27 -2.03
CA LEU A 20 -17.13 7.97 -2.39
C LEU A 20 -17.86 7.13 -1.33
N ASN A 21 -17.13 6.38 -0.51
CA ASN A 21 -17.73 5.55 0.54
C ASN A 21 -17.98 6.39 1.80
N LYS A 22 -19.10 7.11 1.84
CA LYS A 22 -19.53 8.07 2.90
C LYS A 22 -19.62 7.53 4.35
N ARG A 23 -19.28 6.26 4.62
CA ARG A 23 -19.36 5.69 5.97
C ARG A 23 -18.07 5.91 6.73
N LYS A 24 -18.12 6.78 7.75
CA LYS A 24 -17.40 6.91 9.06
C LYS A 24 -16.00 6.30 9.32
N THR A 25 -15.38 5.64 8.36
CA THR A 25 -13.99 5.15 8.35
C THR A 25 -13.02 6.16 7.72
N TRP A 26 -13.54 7.33 7.33
CA TRP A 26 -12.87 8.43 6.64
C TRP A 26 -11.51 8.83 7.22
N ASN A 27 -11.34 8.82 8.54
CA ASN A 27 -10.11 9.35 9.16
C ASN A 27 -8.87 8.49 8.90
N ALA A 28 -8.96 7.17 9.03
CA ALA A 28 -7.81 6.28 8.75
C ALA A 28 -7.46 6.24 7.25
N PHE A 29 -8.47 6.39 6.40
CA PHE A 29 -8.33 6.32 4.94
C PHE A 29 -7.82 7.60 4.29
N ILE A 30 -8.23 8.77 4.79
CA ILE A 30 -7.62 10.05 4.42
C ILE A 30 -6.16 10.05 4.85
N VAL A 31 -5.86 9.60 6.06
CA VAL A 31 -4.47 9.53 6.54
C VAL A 31 -3.65 8.62 5.64
N PHE A 32 -4.16 7.45 5.26
CA PHE A 32 -3.45 6.55 4.34
C PHE A 32 -3.28 7.15 2.94
N GLY A 33 -4.34 7.75 2.36
CA GLY A 33 -4.28 8.43 1.06
C GLY A 33 -3.32 9.61 1.05
N ILE A 34 -3.34 10.45 2.09
CA ILE A 34 -2.42 11.57 2.29
C ILE A 34 -0.98 11.08 2.46
N ILE A 35 -0.74 10.05 3.28
CA ILE A 35 0.61 9.46 3.45
C ILE A 35 1.15 8.97 2.11
N THR A 36 0.30 8.32 1.32
CA THR A 36 0.69 7.77 0.02
C THR A 36 0.94 8.88 -1.01
N LEU A 37 0.13 9.95 -0.98
CA LEU A 37 0.30 11.13 -1.82
C LEU A 37 1.58 11.91 -1.47
N ILE A 38 1.85 12.10 -0.17
CA ILE A 38 3.08 12.69 0.34
C ILE A 38 4.29 11.85 -0.08
N PHE A 39 4.19 10.52 0.05
CA PHE A 39 5.25 9.61 -0.37
C PHE A 39 5.58 9.75 -1.86
N VAL A 40 4.55 9.80 -2.71
CA VAL A 40 4.69 10.02 -4.16
C VAL A 40 5.32 11.38 -4.48
N MET A 41 4.90 12.44 -3.80
CA MET A 41 5.44 13.79 -4.02
C MET A 41 6.89 13.92 -3.54
N ILE A 42 7.24 13.37 -2.37
CA ILE A 42 8.61 13.35 -1.85
C ILE A 42 9.51 12.58 -2.80
N TYR A 43 9.07 11.41 -3.28
CA TYR A 43 9.83 10.63 -4.25
C TYR A 43 10.11 11.39 -5.55
N GLY A 44 9.12 12.12 -6.09
CA GLY A 44 9.28 12.89 -7.32
C GLY A 44 10.23 14.08 -7.20
N ASN A 45 10.44 14.60 -5.99
CA ASN A 45 11.18 15.85 -5.73
C ASN A 45 12.45 15.66 -4.88
N LEU A 46 12.87 14.42 -4.59
CA LEU A 46 14.07 14.15 -3.80
C LEU A 46 15.31 14.65 -4.56
N PRO A 47 16.15 15.54 -3.98
CA PRO A 47 17.45 15.85 -4.54
C PRO A 47 18.28 14.56 -4.64
N THR A 48 19.26 14.55 -5.56
CA THR A 48 20.16 13.42 -5.77
C THR A 48 20.74 12.95 -4.44
N ILE A 49 20.25 11.79 -3.97
CA ILE A 49 20.69 11.17 -2.72
C ILE A 49 22.19 10.86 -2.88
N PRO A 50 23.06 11.18 -1.90
CA PRO A 50 24.47 10.84 -1.98
C PRO A 50 24.64 9.33 -2.20
N GLU A 51 25.51 8.94 -3.14
CA GLU A 51 25.64 7.54 -3.62
C GLU A 51 25.77 6.50 -2.50
N LYS A 52 26.39 6.88 -1.37
CA LYS A 52 26.54 6.05 -0.18
C LYS A 52 25.20 5.62 0.46
N TYR A 53 24.16 6.45 0.38
CA TYR A 53 22.85 6.18 0.99
C TYR A 53 21.79 5.72 -0.01
N THR A 54 22.10 5.80 -1.30
CA THR A 54 21.21 5.41 -2.40
C THR A 54 20.66 3.98 -2.26
N PRO A 55 21.46 2.95 -1.90
CA PRO A 55 20.94 1.59 -1.76
C PRO A 55 19.90 1.44 -0.64
N VAL A 56 20.15 2.08 0.51
CA VAL A 56 19.26 2.03 1.68
C VAL A 56 17.98 2.81 1.39
N ALA A 57 18.09 3.99 0.79
CA ALA A 57 16.93 4.79 0.42
C ALA A 57 16.03 4.05 -0.59
N ILE A 58 16.62 3.46 -1.64
CA ILE A 58 15.90 2.62 -2.61
C ILE A 58 15.22 1.46 -1.88
N PHE A 59 15.92 0.77 -0.98
CA PHE A 59 15.35 -0.32 -0.21
C PHE A 59 14.10 0.09 0.58
N ILE A 60 14.20 1.17 1.36
CA ILE A 60 13.09 1.68 2.18
C ILE A 60 11.92 2.10 1.29
N LEU A 61 12.19 2.85 0.22
CA LEU A 61 11.17 3.39 -0.68
C LEU A 61 10.37 2.27 -1.34
N PHE A 62 11.05 1.29 -1.95
CA PHE A 62 10.36 0.16 -2.57
C PHE A 62 9.63 -0.70 -1.55
N SER A 63 10.21 -0.92 -0.35
CA SER A 63 9.54 -1.67 0.72
C SER A 63 8.22 -1.03 1.12
N LEU A 64 8.22 0.29 1.31
CA LEU A 64 7.04 1.04 1.69
C LEU A 64 6.00 1.02 0.56
N MET A 65 6.45 1.22 -0.67
CA MET A 65 5.58 1.21 -1.85
C MET A 65 4.86 -0.13 -2.05
N ILE A 66 5.56 -1.26 -1.97
CA ILE A 66 4.96 -2.59 -2.17
C ILE A 66 4.00 -2.94 -1.02
N THR A 67 4.36 -2.54 0.20
CA THR A 67 3.51 -2.74 1.39
C THR A 67 2.23 -1.93 1.28
N LEU A 68 2.32 -0.64 0.93
CA LEU A 68 1.15 0.23 0.76
C LEU A 68 0.25 -0.28 -0.37
N PHE A 69 0.83 -0.73 -1.48
CA PHE A 69 0.08 -1.30 -2.60
C PHE A 69 -0.69 -2.57 -2.19
N GLY A 70 -0.07 -3.47 -1.42
CA GLY A 70 -0.75 -4.66 -0.89
C GLY A 70 -1.91 -4.29 0.04
N LEU A 71 -1.63 -3.44 1.04
CA LEU A 71 -2.63 -2.96 2.00
C LEU A 71 -3.81 -2.28 1.32
N MET A 72 -3.54 -1.48 0.28
CA MET A 72 -4.55 -0.85 -0.55
C MET A 72 -5.48 -1.88 -1.19
N ASN A 73 -4.93 -2.83 -1.94
CA ASN A 73 -5.73 -3.82 -2.65
C ASN A 73 -6.52 -4.72 -1.68
N GLY A 74 -5.89 -5.16 -0.59
CA GLY A 74 -6.58 -5.91 0.47
C GLY A 74 -7.69 -5.09 1.13
N GLY A 75 -7.44 -3.79 1.38
CA GLY A 75 -8.41 -2.86 1.94
C GLY A 75 -9.63 -2.68 1.04
N ILE A 76 -9.45 -2.54 -0.28
CA ILE A 76 -10.57 -2.47 -1.25
C ILE A 76 -11.46 -3.71 -1.12
N ILE A 77 -10.86 -4.90 -1.09
CA ILE A 77 -11.61 -6.15 -0.99
C ILE A 77 -12.41 -6.23 0.32
N TYR A 78 -11.80 -5.80 1.43
CA TYR A 78 -12.49 -5.74 2.72
C TYR A 78 -13.67 -4.74 2.68
N LEU A 79 -13.48 -3.57 2.06
CA LEU A 79 -14.51 -2.54 1.90
C LEU A 79 -15.68 -2.99 1.02
N LEU A 80 -15.43 -3.85 0.03
CA LEU A 80 -16.45 -4.53 -0.77
C LEU A 80 -17.20 -5.63 0.01
N LYS A 81 -17.07 -5.65 1.34
CA LYS A 81 -17.70 -6.60 2.27
C LYS A 81 -17.35 -8.07 1.98
N ARG A 82 -16.18 -8.32 1.40
CA ARG A 82 -15.64 -9.68 1.28
C ARG A 82 -15.01 -10.12 2.60
N SER A 83 -14.67 -11.40 2.70
CA SER A 83 -14.12 -11.98 3.92
C SER A 83 -12.72 -11.43 4.22
N ASN A 84 -12.36 -11.41 5.51
CA ASN A 84 -11.02 -11.03 5.98
C ASN A 84 -9.92 -11.86 5.29
N LYS A 85 -10.16 -13.17 5.12
CA LYS A 85 -9.26 -14.07 4.39
C LYS A 85 -9.06 -13.64 2.93
N ALA A 86 -10.14 -13.28 2.23
CA ALA A 86 -10.03 -12.81 0.84
C ALA A 86 -9.22 -11.52 0.72
N SER A 87 -9.41 -10.59 1.66
CA SER A 87 -8.63 -9.35 1.75
C SER A 87 -7.12 -9.62 1.93
N ILE A 88 -6.75 -10.54 2.83
CA ILE A 88 -5.35 -10.93 3.05
C ILE A 88 -4.75 -11.58 1.80
N ILE A 89 -5.47 -12.50 1.16
CA ILE A 89 -5.01 -13.17 -0.06
C ILE A 89 -4.76 -12.16 -1.17
N VAL A 90 -5.69 -11.24 -1.42
CA VAL A 90 -5.54 -10.23 -2.48
C VAL A 90 -4.41 -9.25 -2.17
N SER A 91 -4.24 -8.87 -0.91
CA SER A 91 -3.09 -8.06 -0.46
C SER A 91 -1.76 -8.73 -0.84
N ILE A 92 -1.58 -9.99 -0.47
CA ILE A 92 -0.37 -10.78 -0.75
C ILE A 92 -0.16 -10.96 -2.25
N VAL A 93 -1.17 -11.42 -2.98
CA VAL A 93 -1.08 -11.71 -4.42
C VAL A 93 -0.76 -10.45 -5.21
N SER A 94 -1.41 -9.33 -4.89
CA SER A 94 -1.17 -8.05 -5.58
C SER A 94 0.26 -7.54 -5.37
N SER A 95 0.81 -7.67 -4.16
CA SER A 95 2.20 -7.32 -3.87
C SER A 95 3.20 -8.24 -4.57
N ILE A 96 2.95 -9.55 -4.62
CA ILE A 96 3.81 -10.49 -5.37
C ILE A 96 3.80 -10.14 -6.86
N LEU A 97 2.63 -9.88 -7.44
CA LEU A 97 2.53 -9.45 -8.85
C LEU A 97 3.29 -8.16 -9.10
N LEU A 98 3.16 -7.17 -8.21
CA LEU A 98 3.91 -5.92 -8.32
C LEU A 98 5.42 -6.16 -8.24
N MET A 99 5.88 -7.01 -7.32
CA MET A 99 7.29 -7.38 -7.20
C MET A 99 7.82 -8.05 -8.47
N LEU A 100 7.05 -8.94 -9.09
CA LEU A 100 7.43 -9.60 -10.34
C LEU A 100 7.52 -8.62 -11.52
N LEU A 101 6.71 -7.57 -11.52
CA LEU A 101 6.75 -6.53 -12.57
C LEU A 101 7.94 -5.58 -12.41
N ILE A 102 8.39 -5.34 -11.18
CA ILE A 102 9.41 -4.32 -10.87
C ILE A 102 10.81 -4.92 -10.77
N PHE A 103 10.95 -6.11 -10.20
CA PHE A 103 12.24 -6.66 -9.83
C PHE A 103 12.64 -7.88 -10.65
N ASN A 104 13.95 -7.99 -10.85
CA ASN A 104 14.59 -9.24 -11.26
C ASN A 104 14.68 -10.21 -10.08
N LYS A 105 15.28 -11.39 -10.30
CA LYS A 105 15.42 -12.45 -9.29
C LYS A 105 16.06 -11.97 -7.97
N VAL A 106 17.09 -11.12 -8.05
CA VAL A 106 17.81 -10.62 -6.87
C VAL A 106 16.92 -9.67 -6.07
N GLY A 107 16.26 -8.71 -6.73
CA GLY A 107 15.32 -7.81 -6.05
C GLY A 107 14.15 -8.58 -5.45
N PHE A 108 13.59 -9.57 -6.14
CA PHE A 108 12.48 -10.37 -5.62
C PHE A 108 12.81 -11.03 -4.27
N ILE A 109 14.02 -11.61 -4.16
CA ILE A 109 14.48 -12.24 -2.91
C ILE A 109 14.62 -11.18 -1.80
N SER A 110 15.20 -10.02 -2.11
CA SER A 110 15.39 -8.93 -1.14
C SER A 110 14.09 -8.40 -0.54
N TYR A 111 12.96 -8.54 -1.23
CA TYR A 111 11.65 -8.03 -0.79
C TYR A 111 10.63 -9.13 -0.44
N ILE A 112 11.02 -10.41 -0.43
CA ILE A 112 10.10 -11.54 -0.17
C ILE A 112 9.48 -11.52 1.22
N PHE A 113 10.10 -10.79 2.16
CA PHE A 113 9.57 -10.58 3.49
C PHE A 113 8.28 -9.76 3.50
N ILE A 114 7.99 -8.96 2.45
CA ILE A 114 6.82 -8.08 2.39
C ILE A 114 5.50 -8.86 2.33
N PRO A 115 5.33 -9.86 1.44
CA PRO A 115 4.20 -10.79 1.49
C PRO A 115 3.92 -11.38 2.87
N LEU A 116 4.97 -11.77 3.60
CA LEU A 116 4.86 -12.30 4.96
C LEU A 116 4.38 -11.23 5.94
N LEU A 117 4.90 -10.01 5.81
CA LEU A 117 4.48 -8.85 6.60
C LEU A 117 3.00 -8.52 6.37
N LEU A 118 2.53 -8.60 5.12
CA LEU A 118 1.14 -8.32 4.75
C LEU A 118 0.15 -9.35 5.29
N TYR A 119 0.56 -10.60 5.51
CA TYR A 119 -0.31 -11.61 6.11
C TYR A 119 -0.88 -11.15 7.46
N LYS A 120 0.00 -10.60 8.32
CA LYS A 120 -0.40 -10.06 9.63
C LYS A 120 -0.84 -8.59 9.54
N GLY A 121 -0.15 -7.80 8.73
CA GLY A 121 -0.43 -6.37 8.56
C GLY A 121 -1.84 -6.10 8.03
N GLN A 122 -2.33 -6.90 7.08
CA GLN A 122 -3.68 -6.75 6.54
C GLN A 122 -4.75 -7.14 7.57
N ASP A 123 -4.52 -8.17 8.38
CA ASP A 123 -5.46 -8.57 9.44
C ASP A 123 -5.62 -7.47 10.50
N GLU A 124 -4.51 -6.90 10.97
CA GLU A 124 -4.52 -5.77 11.92
C GLU A 124 -5.16 -4.52 11.28
N PHE A 125 -4.84 -4.24 10.02
CA PHE A 125 -5.48 -3.15 9.27
C PHE A 125 -7.00 -3.34 9.19
N ASN A 126 -7.47 -4.56 8.90
CA ASN A 126 -8.89 -4.89 8.86
C ASN A 126 -9.58 -4.78 10.23
N LYS A 127 -8.90 -5.16 11.32
CA LYS A 127 -9.40 -4.95 12.70
C LYS A 127 -9.53 -3.47 13.03
N LEU A 128 -8.52 -2.65 12.73
CA LEU A 128 -8.60 -1.20 12.90
C LEU A 128 -9.77 -0.60 12.12
N MET A 129 -9.99 -1.07 10.89
CA MET A 129 -11.15 -0.69 10.08
C MET A 129 -12.49 -1.14 10.69
N LYS A 130 -12.53 -2.30 11.36
CA LYS A 130 -13.73 -2.81 12.04
C LYS A 130 -14.03 -2.01 13.31
N ILE A 131 -13.02 -1.72 14.13
CA ILE A 131 -13.16 -0.96 15.39
C ILE A 131 -13.73 0.43 15.11
N ASN A 132 -13.18 1.14 14.12
CA ASN A 132 -13.71 2.45 13.72
C ASN A 132 -15.15 2.40 13.18
N ASN A 133 -15.60 1.26 12.63
CA ASN A 133 -16.99 1.07 12.23
C ASN A 133 -17.93 0.72 13.40
N ILE A 134 -17.42 0.18 14.51
CA ILE A 134 -18.20 -0.25 15.69
C ILE A 134 -18.35 0.88 16.72
N ILE A 135 -17.28 1.62 17.01
CA ILE A 135 -17.28 2.70 18.03
C ILE A 135 -18.23 3.85 17.65
N LEU A 136 -18.62 3.96 16.38
CA LEU A 136 -19.45 5.03 15.85
C LEU A 136 -20.90 4.59 15.52
N LYS A 137 -21.32 3.41 16.00
CA LYS A 137 -22.73 3.01 16.11
C LYS A 137 -23.27 3.43 17.45
#